data_AF-S7XIG3-F1
#
_entry.id   AF-S7XIG3-F1
#
_cell.length_a   1.000
_cell.length_b   1.000
_cell.length_c   1.000
_cell.angle_alpha   90.00
_cell.angle_beta   90.00
_cell.angle_gamma   90.00
#
_symmetry.space_group_name_H-M   'P 1'
#
loop_
_entity.id
_entity.type
_entity.pdbx_description
1 polymer ?
#
loop_
_entity_poly.entity_id
_entity_poly.type
_entity_poly.pdbx_seq_one_letter_code
_entity_poly.pdbx_strand_id
1 'polypeptide(L)' 'KNINNNIINDINNIFTNVEYKTSDELQRIILFYKNNNILHIRHYKIIKDNTDVVRVGLKEIGPRIDLNID' A
#
# COMPACT_ATOMS: atom_id res chain seq x y z
N LYS A 1 -3.76 14.82 20.66
CA LYS A 1 -2.60 13.95 20.31
C LYS A 1 -2.93 13.26 18.99
N ASN A 2 -2.19 13.55 17.92
CA ASN A 2 -2.44 13.06 16.56
C ASN A 2 -2.32 11.55 16.50
N ILE A 3 -3.45 10.84 16.51
CA ILE A 3 -3.55 9.38 16.37
C ILE A 3 -2.86 8.89 15.08
N ASN A 4 -2.76 9.76 14.07
CA ASN A 4 -2.17 9.42 12.77
C ASN A 4 -0.66 9.15 12.79
N ASN A 5 0.12 9.78 13.67
CA ASN A 5 1.59 9.64 13.61
C ASN A 5 2.09 8.29 14.16
N ASN A 6 1.40 7.71 15.15
CA ASN A 6 1.82 6.47 15.76
C ASN A 6 1.54 5.26 14.85
N ILE A 7 0.38 5.22 14.21
CA ILE A 7 0.00 4.12 13.30
C ILE A 7 0.94 4.06 12.08
N ILE A 8 1.32 5.22 11.53
CA ILE A 8 2.27 5.27 10.41
C ILE A 8 3.64 4.70 10.82
N ASN A 9 4.11 5.05 12.03
CA ASN A 9 5.35 4.50 12.55
C ASN A 9 5.26 2.99 12.78
N ASP A 10 4.16 2.49 13.35
CA ASP A 10 3.96 1.06 13.57
C ASP A 10 3.90 0.27 12.26
N ILE A 11 3.22 0.81 11.23
CA ILE A 11 3.20 0.24 9.88
C ILE A 11 4.60 0.20 9.28
N ASN A 12 5.36 1.30 9.38
CA ASN A 12 6.75 1.36 8.87
C ASN A 12 7.71 0.43 9.64
N ASN A 13 7.38 0.06 10.88
CA ASN A 13 8.16 -0.91 11.65
C ASN A 13 7.84 -2.37 11.24
N ILE A 14 6.59 -2.65 10.86
CA ILE A 14 6.15 -3.97 10.38
C ILE A 14 6.60 -4.22 8.94
N PHE A 15 6.43 -3.20 8.09
CA PHE A 15 6.81 -3.25 6.68
C PHE A 15 8.09 -2.44 6.49
N THR A 16 9.17 -3.12 6.11
CA THR A 16 10.45 -2.47 5.88
C THR A 16 10.32 -1.40 4.80
N ASN A 17 10.82 -0.20 5.07
CA ASN A 17 11.03 0.80 4.02
C ASN A 17 12.11 0.27 3.08
N VAL A 18 11.68 -0.24 1.92
CA VAL A 18 12.58 -0.61 0.83
C VAL A 18 12.81 0.66 0.03
N GLU A 19 14.06 1.13 0.00
CA GLU A 19 14.45 2.18 -0.93
C GLU A 19 14.53 1.61 -2.35
N TYR A 20 13.80 2.23 -3.27
CA TYR A 20 13.83 1.91 -4.68
C TYR A 20 14.66 2.97 -5.41
N LYS A 21 15.61 2.57 -6.26
CA LYS A 21 16.44 3.49 -7.04
C LYS A 21 15.67 4.11 -8.19
N THR A 22 14.69 3.39 -8.72
CA THR A 22 13.84 3.85 -9.82
C THR A 22 12.39 3.47 -9.57
N SER A 23 11.45 4.20 -10.19
CA SER A 23 10.04 3.81 -10.20
C SER A 23 9.82 2.46 -10.89
N ASP A 24 10.78 2.00 -11.70
CA ASP A 24 10.74 0.70 -12.38
C ASP A 24 10.88 -0.49 -11.44
N GLU A 25 11.63 -0.33 -10.35
CA GLU A 25 11.84 -1.36 -9.34
C GLU A 25 10.61 -1.59 -8.44
N LEU A 26 9.67 -0.64 -8.41
CA LEU A 26 8.39 -0.82 -7.71
C LEU A 26 7.52 -1.86 -8.42
N GLN A 27 7.35 -3.02 -7.78
CA GLN A 27 6.54 -4.12 -8.29
C GLN A 27 5.24 -4.36 -7.50
N ARG A 28 5.18 -3.92 -6.24
CA ARG A 28 4.07 -4.20 -5.32
C ARG A 28 3.81 -3.02 -4.41
N ILE A 29 2.56 -2.89 -3.97
CA ILE A 29 2.16 -1.91 -2.96
C ILE A 29 1.29 -2.58 -1.91
N ILE A 30 1.41 -2.11 -0.67
CA ILE A 30 0.43 -2.35 0.38
C ILE A 30 -0.26 -1.02 0.65
N LEU A 31 -1.57 -0.97 0.39
CA LEU A 31 -2.39 0.21 0.55
C LEU A 31 -3.11 0.14 1.91
N PHE A 32 -3.00 1.22 2.68
CA PHE A 32 -3.72 1.43 3.92
C PHE A 32 -4.65 2.63 3.74
N TYR A 33 -5.96 2.45 3.98
CA TYR A 33 -6.90 3.58 3.98
C TYR A 33 -7.98 3.38 5.04
N LYS A 34 -8.37 4.49 5.68
CA LYS A 34 -9.43 4.50 6.69
C LYS A 34 -10.74 4.94 6.04
N ASN A 35 -11.81 4.20 6.30
CA ASN A 35 -13.18 4.60 5.97
C ASN A 35 -14.04 4.39 7.21
N ASN A 36 -14.59 5.46 7.77
CA ASN A 36 -15.22 5.45 9.10
C ASN A 36 -14.30 4.79 10.14
N ASN A 37 -14.77 3.76 10.83
CA ASN A 37 -14.03 3.07 11.88
C ASN A 37 -13.37 1.79 11.39
N ILE A 38 -13.24 1.64 10.07
CA ILE A 38 -12.60 0.49 9.44
C ILE A 38 -11.28 0.95 8.82
N LEU A 39 -10.19 0.31 9.23
CA LEU A 39 -8.91 0.37 8.53
C LEU A 39 -8.88 -0.75 7.50
N HIS A 40 -8.82 -0.37 6.23
CA HIS A 40 -8.69 -1.28 5.11
C HIS A 40 -7.22 -1.43 4.72
N ILE A 41 -6.78 -2.68 4.58
CA ILE A 41 -5.42 -3.04 4.13
C ILE A 41 -5.56 -3.90 2.88
N ARG A 42 -4.86 -3.53 1.82
CA ARG A 42 -4.90 -4.21 0.51
C ARG A 42 -3.51 -4.40 -0.06
N HIS A 43 -3.25 -5.54 -0.71
CA HIS A 43 -1.95 -5.86 -1.30
C HIS A 43 -2.09 -6.06 -2.81
N TYR A 44 -1.43 -5.18 -3.57
CA TYR A 44 -1.50 -5.15 -5.03
C TYR A 44 -0.12 -5.38 -5.66
N LYS A 45 -0.13 -6.02 -6.83
CA LYS A 45 0.96 -6.00 -7.80
C LYS A 45 0.72 -4.85 -8.77
N ILE A 46 1.77 -4.09 -9.06
CA ILE A 46 1.76 -3.07 -10.11
C ILE A 46 1.91 -3.79 -11.44
N ILE A 47 0.99 -3.53 -12.37
CA ILE A 47 1.07 -3.98 -13.75
C ILE A 47 1.48 -2.76 -14.57
N LYS A 48 2.62 -2.88 -15.27
CA LYS A 48 3.10 -1.87 -16.20
C LYS A 48 2.95 -2.44 -17.60
N ASP A 49 2.26 -1.70 -18.46
CA ASP A 49 2.26 -1.95 -19.90
C ASP A 49 3.27 -1.02 -20.53
N ASN A 50 4.35 -1.58 -21.09
CA ASN A 50 5.49 -0.82 -21.63
C ASN A 50 5.24 -0.35 -23.08
N THR A 51 3.98 -0.08 -23.44
CA THR A 51 3.62 0.59 -24.70
C THR A 51 3.94 2.09 -24.62
N ASP A 52 3.88 2.79 -25.76
CA ASP A 52 4.14 4.25 -25.90
C ASP A 52 3.33 5.14 -24.93
N VAL A 53 2.30 4.59 -24.28
CA VAL A 53 1.59 5.18 -23.16
C VAL A 53 1.80 4.29 -21.94
N VAL A 54 2.46 4.81 -20.90
CA VAL A 54 2.63 4.12 -19.62
C VAL A 54 1.25 3.91 -18.99
N ARG A 55 0.70 2.70 -19.10
CA ARG A 55 -0.50 2.29 -18.37
C ARG A 55 -0.07 1.56 -17.11
N VAL A 56 -0.39 2.15 -15.96
CA VAL A 56 -0.19 1.53 -14.65
C VAL A 56 -1.53 0.99 -14.16
N GLY A 57 -1.62 -0.33 -14.07
CA GLY A 57 -2.74 -1.03 -13.46
C GLY A 57 -2.35 -1.60 -12.10
N LEU A 58 -3.35 -1.91 -11.28
CA LEU A 58 -3.18 -2.64 -10.02
C LEU A 58 -3.91 -3.97 -10.12
N LYS A 59 -3.23 -5.07 -9.77
CA LYS A 59 -3.86 -6.38 -9.61
C LYS A 59 -3.76 -6.80 -8.15
N GLU A 60 -4.88 -7.10 -7.54
CA GLU A 60 -4.91 -7.59 -6.16
C GLU A 60 -4.28 -8.99 -6.10
N ILE A 61 -3.35 -9.19 -5.16
CA ILE A 61 -2.58 -10.44 -5.02
C ILE A 61 -2.53 -10.99 -3.60
N GLY A 62 -3.01 -10.23 -2.62
CA GLY A 62 -3.03 -10.63 -1.22
C GLY A 62 -4.42 -10.52 -0.60
N PRO A 63 -4.55 -10.79 0.70
CA PRO A 63 -5.83 -10.73 1.39
C PRO A 63 -6.37 -9.31 1.45
N ARG A 64 -7.69 -9.21 1.52
CA ARG A 64 -8.40 -8.02 1.99
C ARG A 64 -8.55 -8.11 3.50
N ILE A 65 -7.87 -7.24 4.22
CA ILE A 65 -8.00 -7.17 5.68
C ILE A 65 -8.76 -5.90 6.02
N ASP A 66 -9.83 -6.06 6.79
CA ASP A 66 -10.64 -4.98 7.31
C ASP A 66 -10.60 -5.08 8.84
N LEU A 67 -10.03 -4.07 9.48
CA LEU A 67 -9.90 -4.00 10.93
C LEU A 67 -10.87 -2.95 11.47
N ASN A 68 -11.71 -3.33 12.42
CA ASN A 68 -12.44 -2.34 13.21
C ASN A 68 -11.45 -1.67 14.19
N ILE A 69 -11.38 -0.35 14.14
CA ILE A 69 -10.45 0.48 14.92
C ILE A 69 -11.20 1.48 15.84
N ASP A 70 -12.47 1.19 16.13
CA ASP A 70 -13.23 1.81 17.22
C ASP A 70 -12.65 1.53 18.62
#